data_AF-A0A531MB23-F1
#
_entry.id   AF-A0A531MB23-F1
#
_cell.length_a   1.000
_cell.length_b   1.000
_cell.length_c   1.000
_cell.angle_alpha   90.00
_cell.angle_beta   90.00
_cell.angle_gamma   90.00
#
_symmetry.space_group_name_H-M   'P 1'
#
loop_
_entity.id
_entity.type
_entity.pdbx_description
1 polymer ?
#
loop_
_entity_poly.entity_id
_entity_poly.type
_entity_poly.pdbx_seq_one_letter_code
_entity_poly.pdbx_strand_id
1 'polypeptide(L)'
;MSLWYLDYNGDAWEGICNVLLGTKYGTDYQPIGDKGGDLGLDGLNLRAGTAYQAYGQEPENKDPVSGVRKKIGTDLKKLQLNESEIAAIIGSKKLRNWALLLNKEIPHNDLHRYAKQKETEVKSWGLSII
;
A
#
# COMPACT_ATOMS: atom_id res chain seq x y z
N MET A 1 -22.55 16.32 6.84
CA MET A 1 -21.11 16.44 7.18
C MET A 1 -20.34 15.69 6.11
N SER A 2 -19.47 16.35 5.33
CA SER A 2 -18.73 15.63 4.29
C SER A 2 -17.63 14.80 4.96
N LEU A 3 -17.47 13.53 4.57
CA LEU A 3 -16.45 12.61 5.10
C LEU A 3 -14.99 13.09 4.93
N TRP A 4 -14.79 14.19 4.20
CA TRP A 4 -13.50 14.78 3.83
C TRP A 4 -12.85 15.58 4.98
N TYR A 5 -13.54 15.76 6.11
CA TYR A 5 -13.11 16.61 7.23
C TYR A 5 -12.61 15.87 8.47
N LEU A 6 -12.62 14.55 8.47
CA LEU A 6 -12.08 13.77 9.58
C LEU A 6 -10.56 13.60 9.37
N ASP A 7 -9.78 14.01 10.37
CA ASP A 7 -8.35 13.71 10.43
C ASP A 7 -8.23 12.22 10.76
N TYR A 8 -7.92 11.42 9.74
CA TYR A 8 -7.76 9.99 9.90
C TYR A 8 -6.28 9.70 10.14
N ASN A 9 -5.99 9.22 11.35
CA ASN A 9 -4.73 8.55 11.66
C ASN A 9 -4.49 7.35 10.72
N GLY A 10 -3.29 6.76 10.79
CA GLY A 10 -2.89 5.66 9.91
C GLY A 10 -3.94 4.55 9.79
N ASP A 11 -4.35 4.01 10.93
CA ASP A 11 -5.27 2.87 11.02
C ASP A 11 -6.68 3.22 10.49
N ALA A 12 -7.18 4.41 10.82
CA ALA A 12 -8.49 4.83 10.34
C ALA A 12 -8.49 5.05 8.82
N TRP A 13 -7.40 5.58 8.27
CA TRP A 13 -7.25 5.76 6.84
C TRP A 13 -7.19 4.43 6.09
N GLU A 14 -6.43 3.47 6.61
CA GLU A 14 -6.38 2.11 6.06
C GLU A 14 -7.75 1.44 6.10
N GLY A 15 -8.46 1.52 7.24
CA GLY A 15 -9.81 0.97 7.38
C GLY A 15 -10.80 1.53 6.36
N ILE A 16 -10.74 2.85 6.11
CA ILE A 16 -11.57 3.49 5.08
C ILE A 16 -11.19 3.02 3.67
N CYS A 17 -9.89 2.93 3.36
CA CYS A 17 -9.43 2.41 2.08
C CYS A 17 -9.95 0.98 1.85
N ASN A 18 -9.85 0.11 2.86
CA ASN A 18 -10.36 -1.25 2.82
C ASN A 18 -11.87 -1.29 2.51
N VAL A 19 -12.67 -0.46 3.18
CA VAL A 19 -14.13 -0.37 2.92
C VAL A 19 -14.41 0.11 1.49
N LEU A 20 -13.74 1.16 1.02
CA LEU A 20 -13.96 1.73 -0.32
C LEU A 20 -13.54 0.76 -1.43
N LEU A 21 -12.37 0.12 -1.29
CA LEU A 21 -11.86 -0.85 -2.25
C LEU A 21 -12.71 -2.12 -2.25
N GLY A 22 -13.10 -2.62 -1.08
CA GLY A 22 -14.02 -3.75 -0.95
C GLY A 22 -15.38 -3.47 -1.59
N THR A 23 -15.92 -2.27 -1.41
CA THR A 23 -17.18 -1.83 -2.06
C THR A 23 -17.02 -1.78 -3.58
N LYS A 24 -15.89 -1.26 -4.07
CA LYS A 24 -15.64 -1.07 -5.51
C LYS A 24 -15.38 -2.38 -6.26
N TYR A 25 -14.66 -3.31 -5.64
CA TYR A 25 -14.12 -4.50 -6.31
C TYR A 25 -14.77 -5.81 -5.82
N GLY A 26 -15.58 -5.76 -4.75
CA GLY A 26 -16.27 -6.93 -4.22
C GLY A 26 -15.30 -8.07 -3.91
N THR A 27 -15.62 -9.27 -4.40
CA THR A 27 -14.84 -10.50 -4.17
C THR A 27 -13.44 -10.49 -4.80
N ASP A 28 -13.15 -9.54 -5.69
CA ASP A 28 -11.81 -9.43 -6.27
C ASP A 28 -10.82 -8.70 -5.34
N TYR A 29 -11.31 -8.07 -4.26
CA TYR A 29 -10.47 -7.39 -3.27
C TYR A 29 -10.32 -8.20 -1.99
N GLN A 30 -9.10 -8.21 -1.47
CA GLN A 30 -8.73 -8.89 -0.23
C GLN A 30 -7.91 -7.93 0.63
N PRO A 31 -8.37 -7.56 1.85
CA PRO A 31 -7.54 -6.88 2.82
C PRO A 31 -6.41 -7.81 3.30
N ILE A 32 -5.22 -7.28 3.50
CA ILE A 32 -4.08 -7.99 4.09
C ILE A 32 -3.87 -7.40 5.48
N GLY A 33 -4.10 -8.23 6.51
CA GLY A 33 -4.01 -7.76 7.90
C GLY A 33 -2.65 -7.99 8.52
N ASP A 34 -2.32 -7.19 9.53
CA ASP A 34 -1.04 -7.24 10.25
C ASP A 34 -0.84 -8.46 11.16
N LYS A 35 -1.92 -9.18 11.48
CA LYS A 35 -1.87 -10.33 12.41
C LYS A 35 -1.25 -11.55 11.74
N GLY A 36 0.08 -11.60 11.78
CA GLY A 36 0.93 -12.62 11.15
C GLY A 36 2.24 -12.06 10.59
N GLY A 37 2.36 -10.73 10.52
CA GLY A 37 3.42 -10.02 9.82
C GLY A 37 2.81 -9.25 8.64
N ASP A 38 3.10 -7.95 8.53
CA ASP A 38 2.66 -7.18 7.37
C ASP A 38 3.49 -7.61 6.15
N LEU A 39 2.81 -8.03 5.07
CA LEU A 39 3.51 -8.41 3.84
C LEU A 39 4.06 -7.18 3.06
N GLY A 40 4.05 -6.01 3.69
CA GLY A 40 4.23 -4.70 3.06
C GLY A 40 3.02 -4.28 2.22
N LEU A 41 1.83 -4.81 2.52
CA LEU A 41 0.61 -4.68 1.75
C LEU A 41 -0.58 -4.54 2.70
N ASP A 42 -1.51 -3.63 2.40
CA ASP A 42 -2.77 -3.49 3.17
C ASP A 42 -3.95 -4.11 2.41
N GLY A 43 -3.80 -4.30 1.10
CA GLY A 43 -4.82 -4.96 0.31
C GLY A 43 -4.38 -5.33 -1.09
N LEU A 44 -5.10 -6.28 -1.68
CA LEU A 44 -4.86 -6.82 -3.00
C LEU A 44 -6.15 -6.83 -3.82
N ASN A 45 -6.08 -6.33 -5.06
CA ASN A 45 -7.04 -6.69 -6.10
C ASN A 45 -6.44 -7.85 -6.91
N LEU A 46 -6.92 -9.07 -6.66
CA LEU A 46 -6.39 -10.27 -7.28
C LEU A 46 -6.73 -10.40 -8.77
N ARG A 47 -7.78 -9.74 -9.27
CA ARG A 47 -8.09 -9.79 -10.71
C ARG A 47 -7.15 -8.87 -11.49
N ALA A 48 -6.96 -7.65 -11.00
CA ALA A 48 -6.12 -6.64 -11.64
C ALA A 48 -4.62 -6.84 -11.36
N GLY A 49 -4.27 -7.60 -10.32
CA GLY A 49 -2.90 -7.71 -9.84
C GLY A 49 -2.42 -6.39 -9.24
N THR A 50 -3.25 -5.71 -8.45
CA THR A 50 -2.90 -4.43 -7.82
C THR A 50 -2.73 -4.63 -6.32
N ALA A 51 -1.53 -4.34 -5.84
CA ALA A 51 -1.22 -4.17 -4.43
C ALA A 51 -1.53 -2.74 -4.00
N TYR A 52 -2.08 -2.56 -2.80
CA TYR A 52 -2.40 -1.27 -2.21
C TYR A 52 -1.61 -1.05 -0.92
N GLN A 53 -1.12 0.17 -0.74
CA GLN A 53 -0.59 0.67 0.52
C GLN A 53 -1.26 2.00 0.87
N ALA A 54 -1.82 2.06 2.07
CA ALA A 54 -2.59 3.16 2.62
C ALA A 54 -1.79 3.87 3.70
N TYR A 55 -1.24 5.03 3.35
CA TYR A 55 -0.52 5.86 4.31
C TYR A 55 -1.43 7.00 4.78
N GLY A 56 -1.92 6.85 6.01
CA GLY A 56 -2.46 7.95 6.80
C GLY A 56 -1.35 8.70 7.53
N GLN A 57 -1.69 9.89 8.02
CA GLN A 57 -0.80 10.76 8.76
C GLN A 57 -1.27 10.86 10.21
N GLU A 58 -0.33 10.81 11.15
CA GLU A 58 -0.60 11.16 12.54
C GLU A 58 -0.55 12.69 12.71
N PRO A 59 -1.55 13.32 13.37
CA PRO A 59 -1.61 14.77 13.53
C PRO A 59 -0.35 15.40 14.15
N GLU A 60 0.36 14.65 15.00
CA GLU A 60 1.58 15.09 15.68
C GLU A 60 2.84 15.05 14.80
N ASN A 61 2.81 14.37 13.66
CA ASN A 61 4.01 14.22 12.82
C ASN A 61 4.27 15.50 12.00
N LYS A 62 5.39 16.15 12.31
CA LYS A 62 5.79 17.42 11.70
C LYS A 62 6.45 17.30 10.32
N ASP A 63 6.81 16.07 9.90
CA ASP A 63 7.36 15.79 8.57
C ASP A 63 6.70 14.53 7.96
N PRO A 64 5.43 14.65 7.50
CA PRO A 64 4.69 13.58 6.83
C PRO A 64 5.46 12.96 5.66
N VAL A 65 6.11 13.79 4.85
CA VAL A 65 6.73 13.36 3.60
C VAL A 65 7.91 12.44 3.87
N SER A 66 8.81 12.81 4.78
CA SER A 66 9.95 11.97 5.14
C SER A 66 9.52 10.65 5.76
N GLY A 67 8.53 10.69 6.66
CA GLY A 67 7.95 9.50 7.29
C GLY A 67 7.38 8.52 6.26
N VAL A 68 6.51 9.00 5.36
CA VAL A 68 5.91 8.16 4.32
C VAL A 68 6.96 7.66 3.33
N ARG A 69 7.95 8.49 2.97
CA ARG A 69 9.07 8.05 2.12
C ARG A 69 9.84 6.87 2.72
N LYS A 70 10.08 6.90 4.04
CA LYS A 70 10.71 5.79 4.76
C LYS A 70 9.83 4.54 4.78
N LYS A 71 8.51 4.70 5.01
CA LYS A 71 7.54 3.59 4.96
C LYS A 71 7.52 2.92 3.58
N ILE A 72 7.35 3.69 2.50
CA ILE A 72 7.43 3.20 1.11
C ILE A 72 8.68 2.35 0.90
N GLY A 73 9.86 2.85 1.30
CA GLY A 73 11.11 2.10 1.15
C GLY A 73 11.18 0.82 1.98
N THR A 74 10.54 0.79 3.15
CA THR A 74 10.49 -0.36 4.05
C THR A 74 9.50 -1.40 3.54
N ASP A 75 8.29 -0.98 3.15
CA ASP A 75 7.22 -1.87 2.73
C ASP A 75 7.50 -2.50 1.36
N LEU A 76 8.12 -1.76 0.44
CA LEU A 76 8.59 -2.36 -0.82
C LEU A 76 9.63 -3.45 -0.57
N LYS A 77 10.56 -3.28 0.38
CA LYS A 77 11.53 -4.34 0.72
C LYS A 77 10.85 -5.59 1.29
N LYS A 78 9.71 -5.45 1.96
CA LYS A 78 8.93 -6.60 2.44
C LYS A 78 8.39 -7.45 1.29
N LEU A 79 8.16 -6.89 0.10
CA LEU A 79 7.81 -7.69 -1.08
C LEU A 79 8.88 -8.72 -1.43
N GLN A 80 10.16 -8.34 -1.29
CA GLN A 80 11.29 -9.24 -1.51
C GLN A 80 11.44 -10.23 -0.35
N LEU A 81 11.32 -9.76 0.89
CA LEU A 81 11.47 -10.61 2.08
C LEU A 81 10.39 -11.70 2.16
N ASN A 82 9.16 -11.33 1.81
CA ASN A 82 7.97 -12.16 1.97
C ASN A 82 7.47 -12.71 0.62
N GLU A 83 8.35 -12.80 -0.39
CA GLU A 83 7.97 -13.21 -1.74
C GLU A 83 7.20 -14.53 -1.77
N SER A 84 7.67 -15.53 -1.02
CA SER A 84 7.04 -16.86 -0.96
C SER A 84 5.64 -16.84 -0.33
N GLU A 85 5.43 -16.03 0.70
CA GLU A 85 4.13 -15.87 1.37
C GLU A 85 3.15 -15.12 0.47
N ILE A 86 3.62 -14.05 -0.20
CA ILE A 86 2.82 -13.31 -1.16
C ILE A 86 2.45 -14.22 -2.35
N ALA A 87 3.38 -15.03 -2.84
CA ALA A 87 3.13 -16.01 -3.91
C ALA A 87 2.05 -17.03 -3.51
N ALA A 88 2.04 -17.48 -2.25
CA ALA A 88 1.01 -18.38 -1.74
C ALA A 88 -0.40 -17.74 -1.73
N ILE A 89 -0.48 -16.42 -1.54
CA ILE A 89 -1.75 -15.67 -1.55
C ILE A 89 -2.22 -15.41 -2.99
N ILE A 90 -1.34 -14.92 -3.86
CA ILE A 90 -1.73 -14.52 -5.23
C ILE A 90 -1.79 -15.70 -6.21
N GLY A 91 -1.23 -16.85 -5.83
CA GLY A 91 -1.17 -18.05 -6.66
C GLY A 91 -0.31 -17.85 -7.91
N SER A 92 -0.83 -18.24 -9.08
CA SER A 92 -0.13 -18.08 -10.37
C SER A 92 -0.16 -16.66 -10.94
N LYS A 93 -0.74 -15.70 -10.21
CA LYS A 93 -0.89 -14.32 -10.67
C LYS A 93 0.35 -13.49 -10.35
N LYS A 94 0.40 -12.27 -10.92
CA LYS A 94 1.47 -11.29 -10.71
C LYS A 94 0.92 -9.96 -10.23
N LEU A 95 1.70 -9.27 -9.40
CA LEU A 95 1.53 -7.88 -9.04
C LEU A 95 1.97 -7.01 -10.22
N ARG A 96 1.00 -6.43 -10.92
CA ARG A 96 1.18 -5.51 -12.04
C ARG A 96 1.30 -4.07 -11.58
N ASN A 97 0.66 -3.73 -10.47
CA ASN A 97 0.61 -2.38 -9.92
C ASN A 97 0.86 -2.41 -8.42
N TRP A 98 1.54 -1.37 -7.93
CA TRP A 98 1.64 -1.05 -6.52
C TRP A 98 1.12 0.38 -6.34
N ALA A 99 -0.02 0.52 -5.65
CA ALA A 99 -0.82 1.73 -5.63
C ALA A 99 -0.75 2.40 -4.25
N LEU A 100 -0.35 3.68 -4.25
CA LEU A 100 -0.33 4.55 -3.08
C LEU A 100 -1.71 5.16 -2.83
N LEU A 101 -2.21 4.99 -1.61
CA LEU A 101 -3.42 5.65 -1.11
C LEU A 101 -3.01 6.59 0.01
N LEU A 102 -2.91 7.88 -0.31
CA LEU A 102 -2.47 8.90 0.64
C LEU A 102 -3.69 9.68 1.16
N ASN A 103 -3.74 9.94 2.47
CA ASN A 103 -4.73 10.86 3.01
C ASN A 103 -4.48 12.31 2.50
N LYS A 104 -5.45 13.21 2.71
CA LYS A 104 -5.40 14.60 2.22
C LYS A 104 -4.25 15.45 2.79
N GLU A 105 -3.66 15.02 3.90
CA GLU A 105 -2.72 15.81 4.70
C GLU A 105 -1.26 15.64 4.25
N ILE A 106 -1.01 14.60 3.45
CA ILE A 106 0.32 14.28 2.96
C ILE A 106 0.58 15.04 1.65
N PRO A 107 1.70 15.76 1.49
CA PRO A 107 2.09 16.33 0.20
C PRO A 107 2.41 15.23 -0.84
N HIS A 108 1.59 15.12 -1.89
CA HIS A 108 1.59 13.95 -2.78
C HIS A 108 2.71 13.92 -3.83
N ASN A 109 3.13 15.07 -4.38
CA ASN A 109 4.00 15.11 -5.57
C ASN A 109 5.40 14.50 -5.35
N ASP A 110 6.03 14.76 -4.21
CA ASP A 110 7.36 14.21 -3.91
C ASP A 110 7.32 12.71 -3.68
N LEU A 111 6.25 12.21 -3.06
CA LEU A 111 6.05 10.79 -2.83
C LEU A 111 5.78 10.04 -4.13
N HIS A 112 5.00 10.61 -5.06
CA HIS A 112 4.82 10.03 -6.39
C HIS A 112 6.14 9.94 -7.16
N ARG A 113 6.97 10.97 -7.11
CA ARG A 113 8.32 10.92 -7.72
C ARG A 113 9.19 9.84 -7.08
N TYR A 114 9.18 9.75 -5.75
CA TYR A 114 9.96 8.74 -5.04
C TYR A 114 9.49 7.31 -5.35
N ALA A 115 8.18 7.07 -5.36
CA ALA A 115 7.61 5.77 -5.73
C ALA A 115 8.00 5.39 -7.17
N LYS A 116 8.04 6.35 -8.10
CA LYS A 116 8.48 6.10 -9.47
C LYS A 116 9.96 5.72 -9.55
N GLN A 117 10.82 6.31 -8.72
CA GLN A 117 12.23 5.91 -8.63
C GLN A 117 12.36 4.48 -8.07
N LYS A 118 11.57 4.16 -7.05
CA LYS A 118 11.54 2.82 -6.44
C LYS A 118 11.03 1.73 -7.37
N GLU A 119 10.16 2.04 -8.32
CA GLU A 119 9.68 1.07 -9.31
C GLU A 119 10.84 0.38 -10.06
N THR A 120 11.86 1.14 -10.48
CA THR A 120 13.04 0.59 -11.18
C THR A 120 13.83 -0.35 -10.27
N GLU A 121 14.01 0.03 -9.00
CA GLU A 121 14.69 -0.79 -7.99
C GLU A 121 13.94 -2.10 -7.76
N VAL A 122 12.64 -2.03 -7.52
CA VAL A 122 11.79 -3.21 -7.27
C VAL A 122 11.79 -4.17 -8.47
N LYS A 123 11.67 -3.64 -9.69
CA LYS A 123 11.73 -4.46 -10.92
C LYS A 123 13.08 -5.15 -11.10
N SER A 124 14.17 -4.52 -10.64
CA SER A 124 15.51 -5.11 -10.75
C SER A 124 15.72 -6.33 -9.84
N TRP A 125 14.88 -6.51 -8.82
CA TRP A 125 14.97 -7.65 -7.90
C TRP A 125 14.57 -8.98 -8.55
N GLY A 126 13.83 -8.95 -9.68
CA GLY A 126 13.46 -10.16 -10.41
C GLY A 126 12.52 -11.10 -9.64
N LEU A 127 11.69 -10.55 -8.74
CA LEU A 127 10.74 -11.34 -7.94
C LEU A 127 9.74 -12.06 -8.87
N SER A 128 9.47 -13.32 -8.59
CA SER A 128 8.51 -14.15 -9.33
C SER A 128 7.07 -13.62 -9.27
N ILE A 129 6.75 -12.91 -8.18
CA ILE A 129 5.44 -12.30 -7.93
C ILE A 129 5.18 -11.02 -8.75
N ILE A 130 6.17 -10.47 -9.46
CA ILE A 130 6.08 -9.24 -10.27
C ILE A 130 6.18 -9.56 -11.76
#